data_AF-S8DMJ7-F1
#
_entry.id   AF-S8DMJ7-F1
#
_cell.length_a   1.000
_cell.length_b   1.000
_cell.length_c   1.000
_cell.angle_alpha   90.00
_cell.angle_beta   90.00
_cell.angle_gamma   90.00
#
_symmetry.space_group_name_H-M   'P 1'
#
loop_
_entity.id
_entity.type
_entity.pdbx_description
1 polymer ?
#
loop_
_entity_poly.entity_id
_entity_poly.type
_entity_poly.pdbx_seq_one_letter_code
_entity_poly.pdbx_strand_id
1 'polypeptide(L)' 'PREWQLRAARKTLEGHDTMTVAPTGAGKSMVFALLAIAAELTKSEGLILVICPLKALQLDQ' A
#
# COMPACT_ATOMS: atom_id res chain seq x y z
N PRO A 1 6.22 -6.20 9.33
CA PRO A 1 6.56 -5.33 8.17
C PRO A 1 8.08 -5.16 8.05
N ARG A 2 8.62 -5.12 6.82
CA ARG A 2 10.02 -4.81 6.52
C ARG A 2 10.23 -3.29 6.45
N GLU A 3 11.44 -2.80 6.71
CA GLU A 3 11.69 -1.35 6.76
C GLU A 3 11.27 -0.59 5.49
N TRP A 4 11.54 -1.13 4.31
CA TRP A 4 11.19 -0.45 3.06
C TRP A 4 9.67 -0.30 2.90
N GLN A 5 8.87 -1.24 3.43
CA GLN A 5 7.41 -1.16 3.41
C GLN A 5 6.94 -0.02 4.32
N LEU A 6 7.53 0.10 5.52
CA LEU A 6 7.26 1.18 6.46
C LEU A 6 7.66 2.54 5.89
N ARG A 7 8.83 2.63 5.24
CA ARG A 7 9.29 3.87 4.59
C ARG A 7 8.34 4.30 3.47
N ALA A 8 7.94 3.36 2.61
CA ALA A 8 6.99 3.65 1.53
C ALA A 8 5.64 4.11 2.09
N ALA A 9 5.04 3.35 3.00
CA ALA A 9 3.75 3.69 3.60
C ALA A 9 3.79 5.05 4.33
N ARG A 10 4.84 5.30 5.13
CA ARG A 10 5.00 6.57 5.84
C ARG A 10 5.10 7.76 4.86
N LYS A 11 5.93 7.65 3.82
CA LYS A 11 6.07 8.73 2.84
C LYS A 11 4.77 9.01 2.11
N THR A 12 4.01 7.98 1.76
CA THR A 12 2.66 8.12 1.19
C THR A 12 1.70 8.81 2.17
N LEU A 13 1.68 8.42 3.45
CA LEU A 13 0.81 9.04 4.47
C LEU A 13 1.19 10.49 4.79
N GLU A 14 2.45 10.86 4.64
CA GLU A 14 2.94 12.25 4.72
C GLU A 14 2.49 13.12 3.51
N GLY A 15 1.78 12.52 2.53
CA GLY A 15 1.28 13.21 1.34
C GLY A 15 2.26 13.26 0.17
N HIS A 16 3.31 12.43 0.18
CA HIS A 16 4.28 12.37 -0.91
C HIS A 16 3.95 11.27 -1.94
N ASP A 17 4.06 11.62 -3.22
CA ASP A 17 4.09 10.64 -4.30
C ASP A 17 5.31 9.72 -4.13
N THR A 18 5.07 8.41 -4.12
CA THR A 18 6.10 7.42 -3.79
C THR A 18 6.16 6.33 -4.84
N MET A 19 7.36 6.06 -5.37
CA MET A 19 7.63 4.92 -6.25
C MET A 19 8.53 3.92 -5.53
N THR A 20 8.12 2.65 -5.48
CA THR A 20 8.88 1.56 -4.84
C THR A 20 9.18 0.46 -5.85
N VAL A 21 10.44 0.06 -5.94
CA VAL A 21 10.87 -1.11 -6.72
C VAL A 21 11.02 -2.30 -5.78
N ALA A 22 10.22 -3.35 -6.00
CA ALA A 22 10.29 -4.57 -5.21
C ALA A 22 9.93 -5.80 -6.07
N PRO A 23 10.66 -6.91 -5.95
CA PRO A 23 10.43 -8.11 -6.76
C PRO A 23 9.14 -8.83 -6.34
N THR A 24 8.64 -9.73 -7.18
CA THR A 24 7.50 -10.61 -6.85
C THR A 24 7.79 -11.40 -5.58
N GLY A 25 6.77 -11.62 -4.74
CA GLY A 25 6.93 -12.29 -3.44
C GLY A 25 7.59 -11.45 -2.33
N ALA A 26 8.08 -10.23 -2.62
CA ALA A 26 8.69 -9.38 -1.59
C ALA A 26 7.70 -8.85 -0.53
N GLY A 27 6.40 -9.04 -0.73
CA GLY A 27 5.35 -8.54 0.16
C GLY A 27 4.94 -7.10 -0.14
N LYS A 28 4.84 -6.71 -1.42
CA LYS A 28 4.41 -5.36 -1.85
C LYS A 28 3.03 -4.98 -1.31
N SER A 29 2.11 -5.95 -1.25
CA SER A 29 0.72 -5.76 -0.80
C SER A 29 0.62 -5.22 0.64
N MET A 30 1.62 -5.51 1.48
CA MET A 30 1.73 -4.98 2.84
C MET A 30 1.72 -3.44 2.88
N VAL A 31 2.25 -2.76 1.86
CA VAL A 31 2.25 -1.29 1.82
C VAL A 31 0.80 -0.78 1.76
N PHE A 32 -0.03 -1.32 0.87
CA PHE A 32 -1.43 -0.90 0.74
C PHE A 32 -2.27 -1.28 1.97
N ALA A 33 -2.01 -2.45 2.56
CA ALA A 33 -2.65 -2.88 3.81
C ALA A 33 -2.36 -1.90 4.96
N LEU A 34 -1.11 -1.43 5.10
CA LEU A 34 -0.74 -0.42 6.10
C LEU A 34 -1.49 0.91 5.88
N LEU A 35 -1.65 1.34 4.62
CA LEU A 35 -2.44 2.53 4.31
C LEU A 35 -3.91 2.36 4.71
N ALA A 36 -4.51 1.21 4.43
CA ALA A 36 -5.90 0.91 4.78
C ALA A 36 -6.13 0.87 6.29
N ILE A 37 -5.22 0.23 7.03
CA ILE A 37 -5.26 0.21 8.49
C ILE A 37 -5.12 1.63 9.04
N ALA A 38 -4.19 2.44 8.49
CA ALA A 38 -4.02 3.83 8.92
C ALA A 38 -5.27 4.67 8.65
N ALA A 39 -5.92 4.50 7.50
CA ALA A 39 -7.17 5.18 7.16
C ALA A 39 -8.29 4.83 8.17
N GLU A 40 -8.44 3.55 8.51
CA GLU A 40 -9.44 3.10 9.49
C GLU A 40 -9.16 3.64 10.91
N LEU A 41 -7.89 3.59 11.36
CA LEU A 41 -7.48 4.08 12.67
C LEU A 41 -7.66 5.59 12.82
N THR A 42 -7.51 6.33 11.73
CA THR A 42 -7.66 7.79 11.70
C THR A 42 -9.08 8.23 11.37
N LYS A 43 -10.00 7.29 11.10
CA LYS A 43 -11.37 7.55 10.62
C LYS A 43 -11.39 8.48 9.41
N SER A 44 -10.41 8.29 8.51
CA SER A 44 -10.34 9.02 7.25
C SER A 44 -11.47 8.56 6.34
N GLU A 45 -12.20 9.52 5.77
CA GLU A 45 -13.25 9.27 4.76
C GLU A 45 -12.66 9.00 3.35
N GLY A 46 -11.34 8.85 3.24
CA GLY A 46 -10.64 8.61 1.98
C GLY A 46 -10.80 7.19 1.44
N LEU A 47 -10.81 7.06 0.12
CA LEU A 47 -10.80 5.78 -0.60
C LEU A 47 -9.36 5.41 -1.01
N ILE A 48 -8.95 4.17 -0.72
CA ILE A 48 -7.72 3.60 -1.26
C ILE A 48 -8.07 2.74 -2.47
N LEU A 49 -7.54 3.11 -3.64
CA LEU A 49 -7.74 2.39 -4.89
C LEU A 49 -6.46 1.63 -5.28
N VAL A 50 -6.50 0.30 -5.28
CA VAL A 50 -5.40 -0.55 -5.74
C VAL A 50 -5.68 -1.02 -7.16
N ILE A 51 -4.90 -0.53 -8.12
CA ILE A 51 -5.07 -0.86 -9.55
C ILE A 51 -4.12 -2.00 -9.93
N CYS A 52 -4.68 -3.10 -10.42
CA CYS A 52 -3.92 -4.24 -10.92
C CYS A 52 -4.15 -4.41 -12.44
N PRO A 53 -3.14 -4.81 -13.22
CA PRO A 53 -3.28 -4.97 -14.67
C PRO A 53 -4.13 -6.18 -15.06
N LEU A 54 -4.28 -7.18 -14.18
CA LEU A 54 -5.03 -8.40 -14.43
C LEU A 54 -6.05 -8.65 -13.31
N LYS A 55 -7.27 -9.10 -13.68
CA LYS A 55 -8.32 -9.49 -12.72
C LYS A 55 -7.85 -10.59 -11.77
N ALA A 56 -7.08 -11.55 -12.27
CA ALA A 56 -6.51 -12.60 -11.45
C ALA A 56 -5.62 -12.06 -10.32
N LEU A 57 -4.85 -10.99 -10.58
CA LEU A 57 -4.03 -10.35 -9.56
C LEU A 57 -4.87 -9.55 -8.57
N GLN A 58 -5.97 -8.95 -9.03
CA GLN A 58 -6.91 -8.23 -8.15
C GLN A 58 -7.57 -9.16 -7.13
N LEU A 59 -7.96 -10.37 -7.53
CA LEU A 59 -8.58 -11.35 -6.63
C LEU A 59 -7.61 -11.89 -5.55
N ASP A 60 -6.31 -11.69 -5.77
CA ASP A 60 -5.23 -12.14 -4.89
C ASP A 60 -4.68 -11.00 -4.00
N GLN A 61 -5.17 -9.75 -4.17
CA GLN A 61 -4.76 -8.60 -3.35
C GLN A 61 -5.60 -8.43 -2.10
#